data_AF-A0A7C3FI98-F1
#
_entry.id   AF-A0A7C3FI98-F1
#
_cell.length_a   1.000
_cell.length_b   1.000
_cell.length_c   1.000
_cell.angle_alpha   90.00
_cell.angle_beta   90.00
_cell.angle_gamma   90.00
#
_symmetry.space_group_name_H-M   'P 1'
#
loop_
_entity.id
_entity.type
_entity.pdbx_description
1 polymer ?
#
loop_
_entity_poly.entity_id
_entity_poly.type
_entity_poly.pdbx_seq_one_letter_code
_entity_poly.pdbx_strand_id
1 'polypeptide(L)'
;MTSLFLLLAILVVLALIIGYYASSIFKGARPHGLNGDLIAAVITVIVVGLMDWYIIPMILPGMSPLLVFISSLIEPVVSAFIVLWVMRYLKRR
;
A
#
# COMPACT_ATOMS: atom_id res chain seq x y z
N MET A 1 -3.82 -9.41 18.27
CA MET A 1 -3.99 -10.51 17.30
C MET A 1 -5.17 -10.25 16.38
N THR A 2 -6.39 -10.08 16.89
CA THR A 2 -7.58 -9.71 16.10
C THR A 2 -7.42 -8.43 15.27
N SER A 3 -6.79 -7.39 15.83
CA SER A 3 -6.50 -6.13 15.13
C SER A 3 -5.55 -6.26 13.94
N LEU A 4 -4.61 -7.21 13.97
CA LEU A 4 -3.66 -7.44 12.87
C LEU A 4 -4.34 -8.11 11.68
N PHE A 5 -5.20 -9.11 11.92
CA PHE A 5 -5.98 -9.73 10.84
C PHE A 5 -6.92 -8.73 10.18
N LEU A 6 -7.55 -7.86 10.99
CA LEU A 6 -8.38 -6.77 10.48
C LEU A 6 -7.55 -5.80 9.63
N LEU A 7 -6.38 -5.39 10.10
CA LEU A 7 -5.45 -4.54 9.33
C LEU A 7 -5.11 -5.20 7.99
N LEU A 8 -4.65 -6.45 7.99
CA LEU A 8 -4.28 -7.17 6.78
C LEU A 8 -5.45 -7.29 5.78
N ALA A 9 -6.66 -7.57 6.27
CA ALA A 9 -7.85 -7.63 5.42
C ALA A 9 -8.12 -6.27 4.77
N ILE A 10 -8.06 -5.17 5.53
CA ILE A 10 -8.24 -3.81 5.01
C ILE A 10 -7.15 -3.47 4.00
N LEU A 11 -5.89 -3.76 4.30
CA LEU A 11 -4.74 -3.52 3.42
C LEU A 11 -4.89 -4.25 2.08
N VAL A 12 -5.31 -5.51 2.09
CA VAL A 12 -5.56 -6.27 0.85
C VAL A 12 -6.69 -5.62 0.05
N VAL A 13 -7.81 -5.26 0.68
CA VAL A 13 -8.93 -4.60 -0.01
C VAL A 13 -8.48 -3.26 -0.63
N LEU A 14 -7.76 -2.44 0.12
CA LEU A 14 -7.23 -1.16 -0.37
C LEU A 14 -6.27 -1.36 -1.54
N ALA A 15 -5.35 -2.33 -1.44
CA ALA A 15 -4.41 -2.64 -2.50
C ALA A 15 -5.11 -3.06 -3.80
N LEU A 16 -6.15 -3.90 -3.70
CA LEU A 16 -6.93 -4.33 -4.86
C LEU A 16 -7.66 -3.14 -5.51
N ILE A 17 -8.26 -2.26 -4.71
CA ILE A 17 -8.90 -1.03 -5.21
C ILE A 17 -7.87 -0.16 -5.94
N ILE A 18 -6.73 0.11 -5.30
CA ILE A 18 -5.67 0.96 -5.86
C ILE A 18 -5.12 0.37 -7.16
N GLY A 19 -4.76 -0.91 -7.17
CA GLY A 19 -4.23 -1.59 -8.36
C GLY A 19 -5.23 -1.62 -9.51
N TYR A 20 -6.53 -1.81 -9.21
CA TYR A 20 -7.58 -1.74 -10.22
C TYR A 20 -7.72 -0.34 -10.83
N TYR A 21 -7.75 0.71 -10.00
CA TYR A 21 -7.92 2.09 -10.45
C TYR A 21 -6.62 2.78 -10.91
N ALA A 22 -5.47 2.12 -10.80
CA ALA A 22 -4.15 2.66 -11.13
C ALA A 22 -4.07 3.25 -12.55
N SER A 23 -4.74 2.62 -13.52
CA SER A 23 -4.79 3.10 -14.91
C SER A 23 -5.56 4.41 -15.06
N SER A 24 -6.66 4.57 -14.31
CA SER A 24 -7.48 5.78 -14.34
C SER A 24 -6.80 6.95 -13.66
N ILE A 25 -6.06 6.68 -12.57
CA ILE A 25 -5.35 7.69 -11.78
C ILE A 25 -4.12 8.22 -12.51
N PHE A 26 -3.23 7.32 -12.96
CA PHE A 26 -1.92 7.73 -13.49
C PHE A 26 -1.84 7.92 -15.00
N LYS A 27 -2.98 7.87 -15.70
CA LYS A 27 -3.14 8.05 -17.15
C LYS A 27 -1.99 7.43 -17.97
N GLY A 28 -2.17 6.19 -18.39
CA GLY A 28 -1.18 5.50 -19.23
C GLY A 28 -1.47 4.01 -19.34
N ALA A 29 -0.85 3.37 -20.33
CA ALA A 29 -0.91 1.92 -20.47
C ALA A 29 -0.33 1.24 -19.22
N ARG A 30 -0.95 0.13 -18.81
CA ARG A 30 -0.45 -0.68 -17.70
C ARG A 30 0.84 -1.38 -18.16
N PRO A 31 2.01 -1.14 -17.52
CA PRO A 31 3.29 -1.69 -17.97
C PRO A 31 3.30 -3.21 -18.11
N HIS A 32 2.59 -3.88 -17.20
CA HIS A 32 2.49 -5.35 -17.11
C HIS A 32 1.02 -5.81 -17.03
N GLY A 33 0.08 -5.04 -17.60
CA GLY A 33 -1.36 -5.34 -17.52
C GLY A 33 -1.96 -5.15 -16.12
N LEU A 34 -3.23 -5.58 -15.95
CA LEU A 34 -3.96 -5.45 -14.68
C LEU A 34 -3.27 -6.23 -13.55
N ASN A 35 -2.86 -7.47 -13.84
CA ASN A 35 -2.29 -8.36 -12.84
C ASN A 35 -0.98 -7.78 -12.27
N GLY A 36 -0.16 -7.14 -13.09
CA GLY A 36 1.06 -6.48 -12.63
C GLY A 36 0.79 -5.32 -11.65
N ASP A 37 -0.20 -4.48 -11.95
CA ASP A 37 -0.61 -3.39 -11.03
C ASP A 37 -1.18 -3.94 -9.72
N LEU A 38 -2.02 -4.98 -9.77
CA LEU A 38 -2.61 -5.61 -8.58
C LEU A 38 -1.53 -6.25 -7.69
N ILE A 39 -0.63 -7.03 -8.27
CA ILE A 39 0.44 -7.70 -7.53
C ILE A 39 1.38 -6.65 -6.90
N ALA A 40 1.79 -5.64 -7.67
CA ALA A 40 2.65 -4.58 -7.15
C ALA A 40 1.98 -3.81 -6.01
N ALA A 41 0.69 -3.47 -6.15
CA ALA A 41 -0.07 -2.81 -5.10
C ALA A 41 -0.17 -3.68 -3.84
N VAL A 42 -0.56 -4.95 -3.95
CA VAL A 42 -0.71 -5.86 -2.81
C VAL A 42 0.60 -6.06 -2.07
N ILE A 43 1.70 -6.32 -2.79
CA ILE A 43 3.02 -6.48 -2.18
C ILE A 43 3.42 -5.20 -1.45
N THR A 44 3.30 -4.04 -2.11
CA THR A 44 3.69 -2.76 -1.51
C THR A 44 2.89 -2.46 -0.24
N VAL A 45 1.57 -2.58 -0.31
CA VAL A 45 0.69 -2.26 0.82
C VAL A 45 0.93 -3.23 1.99
N ILE A 46 1.12 -4.52 1.74
CA ILE A 46 1.39 -5.50 2.80
C ILE A 46 2.76 -5.24 3.45
N VAL A 47 3.81 -5.07 2.64
CA VAL A 47 5.17 -4.87 3.16
C VAL A 47 5.24 -3.60 3.99
N VAL A 48 4.77 -2.47 3.44
CA VAL A 48 4.80 -1.19 4.14
C VAL A 48 3.87 -1.20 5.36
N GLY A 49 2.66 -1.76 5.25
CA GLY A 49 1.72 -1.78 6.38
C GLY A 49 2.18 -2.67 7.54
N LEU A 50 2.86 -3.78 7.25
CA LEU A 50 3.50 -4.59 8.28
C LEU A 50 4.71 -3.88 8.88
N MET A 51 5.52 -3.21 8.06
CA MET A 51 6.62 -2.38 8.55
C MET A 51 6.09 -1.32 9.51
N ASP A 52 5.06 -0.57 9.15
CA ASP A 52 4.50 0.48 9.99
C ASP A 52 3.93 -0.08 11.30
N TRP A 53 3.23 -1.21 11.24
CA TRP A 53 2.64 -1.85 12.41
C TRP A 53 3.67 -2.25 13.48
N TYR A 54 4.87 -2.65 13.06
CA TYR A 54 5.94 -3.07 13.98
C TYR A 54 6.97 -1.99 14.26
N ILE A 55 7.32 -1.17 13.26
CA ILE A 55 8.37 -0.16 13.36
C ILE A 55 7.85 1.07 14.11
N ILE A 56 6.65 1.57 13.81
CA ILE A 56 6.13 2.80 14.46
C ILE A 56 6.15 2.69 15.98
N PRO A 57 5.63 1.61 16.61
CA PRO A 57 5.69 1.47 18.07
C PRO A 57 7.11 1.40 18.63
N MET A 58 8.07 0.92 17.81
CA MET A 58 9.47 0.80 18.19
C MET A 58 10.20 2.14 18.12
N ILE A 59 9.94 2.96 17.09
CA ILE A 59 10.62 4.24 16.88
C ILE A 59 9.94 5.42 17.59
N LEU A 60 8.63 5.31 17.87
CA LEU A 60 7.84 6.35 18.54
C LEU A 60 7.14 5.76 19.79
N PRO A 61 7.89 5.52 20.87
CA PRO A 61 7.33 5.02 22.11
C PRO A 61 6.32 6.01 22.70
N GLY A 62 5.08 5.57 22.92
CA GLY A 62 4.00 6.40 23.50
C GLY A 62 2.93 6.87 22.51
N MET A 63 3.07 6.55 21.23
CA MET A 63 2.00 6.77 20.25
C MET A 63 0.76 5.93 20.58
N SER A 64 -0.43 6.51 20.48
CA SER A 64 -1.65 5.80 20.82
C SER A 64 -1.93 4.64 19.85
N PRO A 65 -2.52 3.52 20.30
CA PRO A 65 -2.80 2.38 19.42
C PRO A 65 -3.67 2.74 18.21
N LEU A 66 -4.59 3.69 18.37
CA LEU A 66 -5.42 4.20 17.29
C LEU A 66 -4.59 4.93 16.24
N LEU A 67 -3.66 5.78 16.65
CA LEU A 67 -2.79 6.50 15.72
C LEU A 67 -1.87 5.54 14.97
N VAL A 68 -1.31 4.52 15.65
CA VAL A 68 -0.49 3.49 14.99
C VAL A 68 -1.30 2.78 13.92
N PHE A 69 -2.55 2.41 14.23
CA PHE A 69 -3.44 1.75 13.28
C PHE A 69 -3.74 2.64 12.06
N ILE A 70 -4.04 3.93 12.27
CA ILE A 70 -4.31 4.88 11.17
C ILE A 70 -3.06 5.09 10.30
N SER A 71 -1.90 5.30 10.92
CA SER A 71 -0.63 5.47 10.19
C SER A 71 -0.31 4.24 9.34
N SER A 72 -0.48 3.04 9.91
CA SER A 72 -0.29 1.76 9.22
C SER A 72 -1.28 1.49 8.08
N LEU A 73 -2.27 2.38 7.86
CA LEU A 73 -3.18 2.33 6.72
C LEU A 73 -2.84 3.37 5.65
N ILE A 74 -2.44 4.57 6.06
CA ILE A 74 -2.23 5.70 5.14
C ILE A 74 -0.92 5.55 4.35
N GLU A 75 0.18 5.28 5.05
CA GLU A 75 1.50 5.22 4.44
C GLU A 75 1.65 4.08 3.40
N PRO A 76 1.08 2.88 3.60
CA PRO A 76 1.11 1.82 2.60
C PRO A 76 0.33 2.18 1.33
N VAL A 77 -0.79 2.88 1.46
CA VAL A 77 -1.61 3.36 0.34
C VAL A 77 -0.82 4.36 -0.51
N VAL A 78 -0.19 5.33 0.14
CA VAL A 78 0.66 6.34 -0.54
C VAL A 78 1.84 5.64 -1.23
N SER A 79 2.49 4.71 -0.53
CA SER A 79 3.59 3.92 -1.07
C SER A 79 3.18 3.13 -2.32
N ALA A 80 2.00 2.50 -2.32
CA ALA A 80 1.49 1.80 -3.50
C ALA A 80 1.25 2.72 -4.69
N PHE A 81 0.71 3.93 -4.45
CA PHE A 81 0.58 4.95 -5.49
C PHE A 81 1.94 5.33 -6.09
N ILE A 82 2.95 5.54 -5.25
CA ILE A 82 4.31 5.87 -5.69
C ILE A 82 4.88 4.72 -6.54
N VAL A 83 4.80 3.48 -6.07
CA VAL A 83 5.32 2.30 -6.80
C VAL A 83 4.65 2.17 -8.17
N LEU A 84 3.32 2.26 -8.24
CA LEU A 84 2.58 2.15 -9.50
C LEU A 84 2.88 3.30 -10.47
N TRP A 85 3.12 4.50 -9.95
CA TRP A 85 3.58 5.64 -10.73
C TRP A 85 5.00 5.41 -11.27
N VAL A 86 5.94 4.97 -10.43
CA VAL A 86 7.33 4.66 -10.81
C VAL A 86 7.38 3.59 -11.89
N MET A 87 6.61 2.51 -11.77
CA MET A 87 6.53 1.46 -12.81
C MET A 87 6.13 2.03 -14.17
N ARG A 88 5.19 2.98 -14.19
CA ARG A 88 4.75 3.66 -15.42
C ARG A 88 5.78 4.64 -15.93
N TYR A 89 6.44 5.37 -15.04
CA TYR A 89 7.49 6.32 -15.39
C TYR A 89 8.67 5.60 -16.07
N LEU A 90 9.13 4.50 -15.48
CA LEU A 90 10.25 3.70 -16.00
C LEU A 90 9.94 3.03 -17.33
N LYS A 91 8.68 2.63 -17.59
CA LYS A 91 8.30 2.01 -18.86
C LYS A 91 8.15 3.02 -20.01
N ARG A 92 7.93 4.30 -19.72
CA ARG A 92 7.83 5.38 -20.72
C ARG A 92 9.20 5.88 -21.19
N ARG A 93 10.24 5.69 -20.38
CA ARG A 93 11.63 5.91 -20.78
C ARG A 93 12.16 4.70 -21.54
#